data_AF-A0A7G7MJS3-F1
#
_entry.id   AF-A0A7G7MJS3-F1
#
_cell.length_a   1.000
_cell.length_b   1.000
_cell.length_c   1.000
_cell.angle_alpha   90.00
_cell.angle_beta   90.00
_cell.angle_gamma   90.00
#
_symmetry.space_group_name_H-M   'P 1'
#
loop_
_entity.id
_entity.type
_entity.pdbx_description
1 polymer ?
#
loop_
_entity_poly.entity_id
_entity_poly.type
_entity_poly.pdbx_seq_one_letter_code
_entity_poly.pdbx_strand_id
1 'polypeptide(L)'
;MTDKPPFGFGPSDRDDSDKERDPARGDGPLDPFGFGNLPGMPPGGLPGLGGLPGMGGPGGFDVSQLGQMLTQLGQMLSQAQNSGDGPVNYDLAAQMATQQLAATTSSLTGAQRSAVTDAVKLAELWLDAATGFPAGATETKAWSASEWVTASMPTWKRLVDPVARRMGSAWTDALPEEARAAAGPMMAMLGQMGGLAFGTQLGQGLATLAAEVLTSTDIGIPVGPDRVAALLPENVEKFTKDLDRPASEVLLFLAAREAAHQRLFAHVGWLKERLLRTVEEYAQGITIDTSKIEELARGIDPSNPAAIQEAMGSGMFEPETTPEQKAALARLETLLALIEGWVDAVVADAVGERLPGAEALRETLRRRRASGGPAEQTFATVVGLELRPRRLRAAAELWRLLGEQRGAEGRDALWAHPDLIPSADDLDDPAAFVARDEVGDPIAELEKLADTEAAPDPEDGKDS
;
A
#
# COMPACT_ATOMS: atom_id res chain seq x y z
N MET A 1 -54.12 -31.14 -8.20
CA MET A 1 -54.61 -31.87 -9.39
C MET A 1 -54.66 -30.82 -10.50
N THR A 2 -53.77 -30.75 -11.47
CA THR A 2 -53.15 -31.78 -12.31
C THR A 2 -51.78 -31.31 -12.78
N ASP A 3 -50.86 -32.27 -12.84
CA ASP A 3 -49.48 -32.14 -13.28
C ASP A 3 -49.36 -32.76 -14.69
N LYS A 4 -48.68 -32.07 -15.62
CA LYS A 4 -47.84 -32.67 -16.67
C LYS A 4 -47.07 -31.59 -17.48
N PRO A 5 -45.80 -31.86 -17.87
CA PRO A 5 -44.84 -30.92 -18.47
C PRO A 5 -44.84 -30.98 -20.02
N PRO A 6 -43.99 -30.23 -20.74
CA PRO A 6 -42.74 -30.84 -21.24
C PRO A 6 -41.52 -29.90 -21.53
N PHE A 7 -40.32 -30.51 -21.56
CA PHE A 7 -39.18 -30.42 -22.52
C PHE A 7 -39.02 -29.15 -23.41
N GLY A 8 -37.83 -28.65 -23.75
CA GLY A 8 -36.48 -29.21 -23.73
C GLY A 8 -35.45 -28.25 -24.37
N PHE A 9 -34.17 -28.57 -24.20
CA PHE A 9 -32.99 -27.88 -24.76
C PHE A 9 -32.71 -28.32 -26.20
N GLY A 10 -32.30 -27.37 -27.07
CA GLY A 10 -31.66 -27.65 -28.36
C GLY A 10 -31.58 -26.42 -29.29
N PRO A 11 -30.48 -26.23 -30.05
CA PRO A 11 -30.02 -24.92 -30.51
C PRO A 11 -30.51 -24.53 -31.92
N SER A 12 -30.45 -23.24 -32.25
CA SER A 12 -30.71 -22.74 -33.61
C SER A 12 -29.46 -22.11 -34.20
N ASP A 13 -28.88 -22.81 -35.19
CA ASP A 13 -28.05 -22.23 -36.24
C ASP A 13 -28.91 -21.35 -37.16
N ARG A 14 -28.31 -20.27 -37.69
CA ARG A 14 -28.53 -19.83 -39.08
C ARG A 14 -27.44 -18.86 -39.57
N ASP A 15 -26.69 -19.41 -40.52
CA ASP A 15 -26.20 -18.90 -41.80
C ASP A 15 -25.21 -17.73 -41.91
N ASP A 16 -24.12 -18.13 -42.59
CA ASP A 16 -23.06 -17.41 -43.26
C ASP A 16 -23.53 -16.33 -44.25
N SER A 17 -22.72 -15.26 -44.31
CA SER A 17 -22.39 -14.65 -45.59
C SER A 17 -20.94 -14.14 -45.58
N ASP A 18 -20.15 -14.77 -46.43
CA ASP A 18 -18.76 -14.49 -46.78
C ASP A 18 -18.47 -13.00 -47.06
N LYS A 19 -17.40 -12.47 -46.42
CA LYS A 19 -16.47 -11.52 -47.04
C LYS A 19 -15.04 -11.73 -46.53
N GLU A 20 -14.24 -12.29 -47.43
CA GLU A 20 -12.79 -12.17 -47.63
C GLU A 20 -11.95 -11.54 -46.51
N ARG A 21 -11.08 -12.37 -45.91
CA ARG A 21 -9.97 -11.97 -45.04
C ARG A 21 -8.75 -11.57 -45.88
N ASP A 22 -8.17 -10.43 -45.55
CA ASP A 22 -6.79 -10.05 -45.89
C ASP A 22 -5.99 -9.90 -44.57
N PRO A 23 -4.79 -10.49 -44.41
CA PRO A 23 -4.11 -10.58 -43.12
C PRO A 23 -2.97 -9.56 -43.00
N ALA A 24 -3.18 -8.46 -42.27
CA ALA A 24 -2.08 -7.64 -41.76
C ALA A 24 -2.53 -6.69 -40.64
N ARG A 25 -2.44 -7.12 -39.38
CA ARG A 25 -2.11 -6.20 -38.27
C ARG A 25 -1.63 -7.00 -37.07
N GLY A 26 -0.32 -6.95 -36.85
CA GLY A 26 0.30 -7.41 -35.62
C GLY A 26 -0.07 -6.46 -34.48
N ASP A 27 -0.34 -7.06 -33.33
CA ASP A 27 -0.41 -6.39 -32.03
C ASP A 27 0.94 -5.74 -31.74
N GLY A 28 0.91 -4.44 -31.44
CA GLY A 28 2.06 -3.69 -30.92
C GLY A 28 2.05 -3.67 -29.39
N PRO A 29 3.19 -3.42 -28.72
CA PRO A 29 3.30 -3.50 -27.27
C PRO A 29 2.47 -2.43 -26.55
N LEU A 30 1.90 -2.82 -25.41
CA LEU A 30 1.19 -1.95 -24.47
C LEU A 30 2.18 -0.96 -23.84
N ASP A 31 1.82 0.32 -23.87
CA ASP A 31 2.61 1.47 -23.39
C ASP A 31 2.41 1.67 -21.86
N PRO A 32 3.40 1.39 -20.99
CA PRO A 32 3.23 1.42 -19.53
C PRO A 32 3.27 2.84 -18.92
N PHE A 33 3.65 3.87 -19.71
CA PHE A 33 3.86 5.24 -19.20
C PHE A 33 2.71 6.21 -19.50
N GLY A 34 1.56 5.73 -19.99
CA GLY A 34 0.28 6.43 -19.84
C GLY A 34 0.15 7.81 -20.51
N PHE A 35 0.91 8.12 -21.57
CA PHE A 35 0.76 9.38 -22.31
C PHE A 35 -0.37 9.37 -23.36
N GLY A 36 -1.11 8.27 -23.51
CA GLY A 36 -1.95 8.02 -24.68
C GLY A 36 -3.42 8.42 -24.60
N ASN A 37 -3.98 8.82 -23.46
CA ASN A 37 -5.45 8.95 -23.36
C ASN A 37 -5.94 10.18 -22.59
N LEU A 38 -5.81 11.34 -23.23
CA LEU A 38 -6.53 12.56 -22.85
C LEU A 38 -7.87 12.63 -23.60
N PRO A 39 -9.02 12.78 -22.91
CA PRO A 39 -10.33 12.90 -23.57
C PRO A 39 -10.42 14.23 -24.33
N GLY A 40 -10.59 14.19 -25.66
CA GLY A 40 -10.93 15.37 -26.46
C GLY A 40 -10.20 15.56 -27.80
N MET A 41 -9.27 14.69 -28.19
CA MET A 41 -8.57 14.80 -29.48
C MET A 41 -9.09 13.79 -30.52
N PRO A 42 -9.44 14.23 -31.76
CA PRO A 42 -9.81 13.32 -32.83
C PRO A 42 -8.57 12.69 -33.48
N PRO A 43 -8.64 11.42 -33.93
CA PRO A 43 -7.49 10.75 -34.52
C PRO A 43 -7.38 11.08 -36.01
N GLY A 44 -6.31 11.77 -36.39
CA GLY A 44 -5.94 11.95 -37.80
C GLY A 44 -5.41 13.34 -38.13
N GLY A 45 -4.09 13.43 -38.29
CA GLY A 45 -3.38 14.40 -39.14
C GLY A 45 -3.51 15.88 -38.76
N LEU A 46 -2.40 16.50 -38.35
CA LEU A 46 -2.27 17.96 -38.35
C LEU A 46 -2.16 18.47 -39.80
N PRO A 47 -3.13 19.27 -40.31
CA PRO A 47 -3.03 19.92 -41.60
C PRO A 47 -2.46 21.34 -41.45
N GLY A 48 -1.55 21.73 -42.34
CA GLY A 48 -1.37 23.12 -42.72
C GLY A 48 -0.45 23.96 -41.82
N LEU A 49 0.85 23.86 -42.07
CA LEU A 49 1.85 24.84 -41.65
C LEU A 49 1.73 26.08 -42.57
N GLY A 50 0.75 26.92 -42.28
CA GLY A 50 0.49 28.16 -43.02
C GLY A 50 0.22 29.34 -42.07
N GLY A 51 1.20 30.23 -41.95
CA GLY A 51 1.01 31.60 -41.46
C GLY A 51 1.46 31.88 -40.03
N LEU A 52 2.76 32.05 -39.83
CA LEU A 52 3.30 32.88 -38.75
C LEU A 52 3.89 34.16 -39.36
N PRO A 53 3.34 35.35 -39.06
CA PRO A 53 3.91 36.62 -39.47
C PRO A 53 5.10 36.98 -38.59
N GLY A 54 6.26 37.19 -39.22
CA GLY A 54 7.32 38.03 -38.70
C GLY A 54 8.27 37.37 -37.68
N MET A 55 9.23 36.60 -38.18
CA MET A 55 10.50 36.43 -37.47
C MET A 55 11.67 36.53 -38.45
N GLY A 56 11.92 37.76 -38.89
CA GLY A 56 13.16 38.16 -39.55
C GLY A 56 13.86 39.18 -38.65
N GLY A 57 14.99 38.80 -38.07
CA GLY A 57 15.88 39.70 -37.34
C GLY A 57 16.84 38.99 -36.39
N PRO A 58 18.17 39.21 -36.49
CA PRO A 58 19.12 38.75 -35.48
C PRO A 58 19.02 39.68 -34.26
N GLY A 59 18.23 39.27 -33.27
CA GLY A 59 17.91 40.05 -32.06
C GLY A 59 18.31 39.27 -30.80
N GLY A 60 18.90 39.99 -29.84
CA GLY A 60 19.69 39.44 -28.74
C GLY A 60 18.94 38.50 -27.79
N PHE A 61 19.72 37.57 -27.22
CA PHE A 61 19.42 36.96 -25.93
C PHE A 61 19.07 38.08 -24.94
N ASP A 62 17.81 38.12 -24.50
CA ASP A 62 17.34 39.14 -23.57
C ASP A 62 17.92 38.84 -22.17
N VAL A 63 18.87 39.66 -21.74
CA VAL A 63 19.55 39.56 -20.44
C VAL A 63 18.54 39.65 -19.28
N SER A 64 17.37 40.26 -19.49
CA SER A 64 16.31 40.30 -18.49
C SER A 64 15.59 38.96 -18.31
N GLN A 65 15.41 38.17 -19.38
CA GLN A 65 14.93 36.79 -19.30
C GLN A 65 15.94 35.89 -18.59
N LEU A 66 17.24 36.09 -18.85
CA LEU A 66 18.29 35.34 -18.16
C LEU A 66 18.32 35.65 -16.66
N GLY A 67 18.06 36.91 -16.27
CA GLY A 67 17.95 37.32 -14.87
C GLY A 67 16.74 36.68 -14.15
N GLN A 68 15.59 36.58 -14.83
CA GLN A 68 14.42 35.88 -14.29
C GLN A 68 14.66 34.37 -14.17
N MET A 69 15.28 33.77 -15.19
CA MET A 69 15.63 32.36 -15.16
C MET A 69 16.68 32.05 -14.08
N LEU A 70 17.66 32.94 -13.86
CA LEU A 70 18.65 32.81 -12.79
C LEU A 70 18.04 33.00 -11.40
N THR A 71 17.03 33.87 -11.27
CA THR A 71 16.29 34.06 -10.02
C THR A 71 15.42 32.84 -9.72
N GLN A 72 14.76 32.27 -10.74
CA GLN A 72 13.98 31.04 -10.61
C GLN A 72 14.87 29.84 -10.30
N LEU A 73 16.05 29.74 -10.95
CA LEU A 73 17.08 28.74 -10.64
C LEU A 73 17.65 28.95 -9.23
N GLY A 74 17.85 30.19 -8.80
CA GLY A 74 18.33 30.53 -7.46
C GLY A 74 17.30 30.20 -6.37
N GLN A 75 16.00 30.42 -6.66
CA GLN A 75 14.90 29.99 -5.79
C GLN A 75 14.80 28.47 -5.76
N MET A 76 14.94 27.79 -6.91
CA MET A 76 14.96 26.33 -6.98
C MET A 76 16.15 25.73 -6.26
N LEU A 77 17.34 26.34 -6.36
CA LEU A 77 18.58 25.85 -5.72
C LEU A 77 18.59 26.13 -4.21
N SER A 78 18.06 27.27 -3.77
CA SER A 78 17.87 27.55 -2.33
C SER A 78 16.75 26.68 -1.74
N GLN A 79 15.70 26.40 -2.50
CA GLN A 79 14.68 25.43 -2.12
C GLN A 79 15.25 24.01 -2.11
N ALA A 80 16.14 23.62 -3.04
CA ALA A 80 16.83 22.33 -3.03
C ALA A 80 17.88 22.19 -1.91
N GLN A 81 18.51 23.29 -1.48
CA GLN A 81 19.38 23.31 -0.30
C GLN A 81 18.59 23.30 1.02
N ASN A 82 17.36 23.82 1.02
CA ASN A 82 16.45 23.76 2.18
C ASN A 82 15.50 22.55 2.16
N SER A 83 15.38 21.84 1.03
CA SER A 83 14.67 20.57 0.92
C SER A 83 15.47 19.58 1.75
N GLY A 84 14.93 19.22 2.91
CA GLY A 84 15.68 18.54 3.95
C GLY A 84 16.54 17.37 3.48
N ASP A 85 17.70 17.23 4.10
CA ASP A 85 18.69 16.15 3.94
C ASP A 85 18.00 14.77 3.77
N GLY A 86 17.87 14.31 2.52
CA GLY A 86 17.10 13.12 2.18
C GLY A 86 17.10 12.78 0.69
N PRO A 87 16.88 11.49 0.33
CA PRO A 87 16.90 11.01 -1.06
C PRO A 87 15.70 11.49 -1.91
N VAL A 88 14.66 12.07 -1.28
CA VAL A 88 13.40 12.45 -1.90
C VAL A 88 13.00 13.86 -1.46
N ASN A 89 12.47 14.66 -2.38
CA ASN A 89 11.93 15.98 -2.07
C ASN A 89 10.49 15.89 -1.52
N TYR A 90 10.36 15.65 -0.21
CA TYR A 90 9.07 15.50 0.47
C TYR A 90 8.25 16.80 0.55
N ASP A 91 8.92 17.96 0.60
CA ASP A 91 8.23 19.25 0.60
C ASP A 91 7.54 19.49 -0.74
N LEU A 92 8.22 19.18 -1.84
CA LEU A 92 7.62 19.18 -3.18
C LEU A 92 6.47 18.18 -3.27
N ALA A 93 6.66 16.96 -2.78
CA ALA A 93 5.60 15.93 -2.77
C ALA A 93 4.34 16.42 -2.04
N ALA A 94 4.51 16.98 -0.85
CA ALA A 94 3.41 17.54 -0.05
C ALA A 94 2.71 18.70 -0.75
N GLN A 95 3.48 19.64 -1.32
CA GLN A 95 2.94 20.80 -2.04
C GLN A 95 2.13 20.37 -3.27
N MET A 96 2.69 19.48 -4.10
CA MET A 96 1.99 18.96 -5.27
C MET A 96 0.70 18.23 -4.88
N ALA A 97 0.78 17.36 -3.87
CA ALA A 97 -0.36 16.57 -3.43
C ALA A 97 -1.50 17.47 -2.92
N THR A 98 -1.17 18.42 -2.04
CA THR A 98 -2.16 19.34 -1.46
C THR A 98 -2.73 20.30 -2.50
N GLN A 99 -1.93 20.75 -3.48
CA GLN A 99 -2.41 21.60 -4.57
C GLN A 99 -3.42 20.86 -5.46
N GLN A 100 -3.16 19.59 -5.80
CA GLN A 100 -4.08 18.76 -6.57
C GLN A 100 -5.39 18.50 -5.81
N LEU A 101 -5.29 18.22 -4.51
CA LEU A 101 -6.45 17.98 -3.65
C LEU A 101 -7.29 19.25 -3.41
N ALA A 102 -6.66 20.43 -3.35
CA ALA A 102 -7.38 21.69 -3.17
C ALA A 102 -8.39 21.99 -4.29
N ALA A 103 -8.21 21.39 -5.48
CA ALA A 103 -9.15 21.53 -6.60
C ALA A 103 -10.42 20.66 -6.44
N THR A 104 -10.40 19.66 -5.56
CA THR A 104 -11.43 18.60 -5.48
C THR A 104 -11.99 18.38 -4.08
N THR A 105 -11.47 19.10 -3.07
CA THR A 105 -11.84 18.93 -1.66
C THR A 105 -12.33 20.22 -1.05
N SER A 106 -13.09 20.09 0.04
CA SER A 106 -13.70 21.20 0.76
C SER A 106 -13.20 21.28 2.20
N SER A 107 -13.37 22.44 2.83
CA SER A 107 -13.08 22.60 4.25
C SER A 107 -14.12 21.86 5.09
N LEU A 108 -13.64 21.11 6.10
CA LEU A 108 -14.53 20.36 6.99
C LEU A 108 -15.40 21.27 7.86
N THR A 109 -16.68 20.93 7.95
CA THR A 109 -17.67 21.58 8.82
C THR A 109 -17.54 21.14 10.28
N GLY A 110 -18.04 21.96 11.21
CA GLY A 110 -18.08 21.59 12.63
C GLY A 110 -18.93 20.35 12.91
N ALA A 111 -19.99 20.12 12.12
CA ALA A 111 -20.84 18.94 12.23
C ALA A 111 -20.09 17.65 11.83
N GLN A 112 -19.32 17.68 10.74
CA GLN A 112 -18.48 16.54 10.33
C GLN A 112 -17.44 16.19 11.42
N ARG A 113 -16.79 17.21 12.00
CA ARG A 113 -15.81 17.00 13.08
C ARG A 113 -16.45 16.40 14.33
N SER A 114 -17.64 16.85 14.69
CA SER A 114 -18.39 16.32 15.84
C SER A 114 -18.86 14.89 15.59
N ALA A 115 -19.40 14.61 14.40
CA ALA A 115 -19.86 13.26 14.03
C ALA A 115 -18.74 12.22 14.09
N VAL A 116 -17.53 12.55 13.61
CA VAL A 116 -16.36 11.67 13.73
C VAL A 116 -16.00 11.44 15.19
N THR A 117 -15.98 12.49 16.01
CA THR A 117 -15.66 12.40 17.44
C THR A 117 -16.65 11.49 18.18
N ASP A 118 -17.94 11.66 17.91
CA ASP A 118 -18.99 10.89 18.57
C ASP A 118 -19.01 9.43 18.09
N ALA A 119 -18.77 9.19 16.80
CA ALA A 119 -18.65 7.84 16.25
C ALA A 119 -17.48 7.07 16.85
N VAL A 120 -16.30 7.68 16.98
CA VAL A 120 -15.13 7.02 17.60
C VAL A 120 -15.36 6.75 19.08
N LYS A 121 -15.97 7.67 19.84
CA LYS A 121 -16.33 7.43 21.24
C LYS A 121 -17.28 6.24 21.41
N LEU A 122 -18.30 6.17 20.55
CA LEU A 122 -19.26 5.06 20.59
C LEU A 122 -18.59 3.74 20.18
N ALA A 123 -17.74 3.77 19.17
CA ALA A 123 -16.95 2.62 18.75
C ALA A 123 -16.04 2.09 19.86
N GLU A 124 -15.30 2.96 20.56
CA GLU A 124 -14.44 2.58 21.69
C GLU A 124 -15.25 1.87 22.79
N LEU A 125 -16.44 2.38 23.13
CA LEU A 125 -17.33 1.74 24.10
C LEU A 125 -17.77 0.33 23.66
N TRP A 126 -17.97 0.10 22.38
CA TRP A 126 -18.39 -1.21 21.86
C TRP A 126 -17.22 -2.19 21.77
N LEU A 127 -16.01 -1.69 21.49
CA LEU A 127 -14.79 -2.49 21.40
C LEU A 127 -14.33 -3.03 22.76
N ASP A 128 -14.66 -2.37 23.87
CA ASP A 128 -14.28 -2.81 25.23
C ASP A 128 -14.72 -4.23 25.57
N ALA A 129 -15.82 -4.71 25.00
CA ALA A 129 -16.30 -6.07 25.20
C ALA A 129 -15.70 -7.09 24.21
N ALA A 130 -15.09 -6.63 23.11
CA ALA A 130 -14.64 -7.47 22.02
C ALA A 130 -13.14 -7.79 22.06
N THR A 131 -12.34 -7.02 22.79
CA THR A 131 -10.88 -7.20 22.91
C THR A 131 -10.38 -6.82 24.30
N GLY A 132 -9.34 -7.51 24.77
CA GLY A 132 -8.65 -7.17 26.02
C GLY A 132 -7.77 -5.92 25.90
N PHE A 133 -7.53 -5.41 24.69
CA PHE A 133 -6.73 -4.21 24.48
C PHE A 133 -7.49 -2.94 24.86
N PRO A 134 -6.97 -2.11 25.78
CA PRO A 134 -7.59 -0.81 26.11
C PRO A 134 -7.61 0.15 24.91
N ALA A 135 -8.39 1.23 25.01
CA ALA A 135 -8.41 2.30 24.01
C ALA A 135 -7.00 2.76 23.60
N GLY A 136 -6.71 2.66 22.29
CA GLY A 136 -5.40 2.93 21.73
C GLY A 136 -5.18 4.39 21.37
N ALA A 137 -6.25 5.08 20.95
CA ALA A 137 -6.19 6.49 20.62
C ALA A 137 -6.35 7.37 21.88
N THR A 138 -5.56 8.44 21.97
CA THR A 138 -5.74 9.52 22.96
C THR A 138 -6.41 10.74 22.36
N GLU A 139 -6.41 10.85 21.03
CA GLU A 139 -7.04 11.95 20.32
C GLU A 139 -7.83 11.40 19.12
N THR A 140 -8.97 12.04 18.84
CA THR A 140 -9.76 11.80 17.64
C THR A 140 -9.71 13.02 16.74
N LYS A 141 -9.45 12.81 15.45
CA LYS A 141 -9.44 13.87 14.44
C LYS A 141 -10.37 13.53 13.28
N ALA A 142 -10.98 14.57 12.72
CA ALA A 142 -11.50 14.52 11.37
C ALA A 142 -10.53 15.29 10.47
N TRP A 143 -10.05 14.63 9.41
CA TRP A 143 -9.11 15.21 8.45
C TRP A 143 -9.75 15.36 7.08
N SER A 144 -9.41 16.45 6.41
CA SER A 144 -9.47 16.56 4.95
C SER A 144 -8.35 15.72 4.32
N ALA A 145 -8.47 15.42 3.03
CA ALA A 145 -7.41 14.72 2.30
C ALA A 145 -6.05 15.44 2.40
N SER A 146 -6.05 16.78 2.32
CA SER A 146 -4.83 17.59 2.46
C SER A 146 -4.22 17.54 3.86
N GLU A 147 -5.05 17.52 4.91
CA GLU A 147 -4.59 17.31 6.28
C GLU A 147 -4.00 15.91 6.46
N TRP A 148 -4.58 14.88 5.83
CA TRP A 148 -4.04 13.52 5.85
C TRP A 148 -2.66 13.42 5.17
N VAL A 149 -2.45 14.07 4.02
CA VAL A 149 -1.13 14.13 3.35
C VAL A 149 -0.08 14.72 4.29
N THR A 150 -0.41 15.84 4.92
CA THR A 150 0.51 16.54 5.83
C THR A 150 0.80 15.71 7.07
N ALA A 151 -0.24 15.14 7.69
CA ALA A 151 -0.13 14.36 8.93
C ALA A 151 0.57 13.02 8.73
N SER A 152 0.49 12.42 7.53
CA SER A 152 1.10 11.12 7.21
C SER A 152 2.54 11.20 6.71
N MET A 153 3.00 12.38 6.29
CA MET A 153 4.31 12.58 5.67
C MET A 153 5.50 12.01 6.47
N PRO A 154 5.56 12.14 7.81
CA PRO A 154 6.66 11.55 8.59
C PRO A 154 6.75 10.03 8.44
N THR A 155 5.63 9.33 8.32
CA THR A 155 5.58 7.87 8.12
C THR A 155 5.99 7.50 6.70
N TRP A 156 5.51 8.24 5.70
CA TRP A 156 5.93 8.06 4.31
C TRP A 156 7.44 8.23 4.14
N LYS A 157 8.05 9.22 4.80
CA LYS A 157 9.50 9.38 4.80
C LYS A 157 10.23 8.13 5.28
N ARG A 158 9.77 7.50 6.36
CA ARG A 158 10.39 6.28 6.90
C ARG A 158 10.23 5.08 5.97
N LEU A 159 9.09 4.98 5.27
CA LEU A 159 8.82 3.88 4.34
C LEU A 159 9.58 4.02 3.02
N VAL A 160 9.72 5.25 2.52
CA VAL A 160 10.27 5.53 1.18
C VAL A 160 11.79 5.75 1.22
N ASP A 161 12.34 6.33 2.29
CA ASP A 161 13.78 6.62 2.39
C ASP A 161 14.69 5.39 2.14
N PRO A 162 14.43 4.19 2.72
CA PRO A 162 15.27 3.02 2.50
C PRO A 162 15.32 2.61 1.02
N VAL A 163 14.17 2.68 0.35
CA VAL A 163 14.00 2.28 -1.05
C VAL A 163 14.69 3.27 -1.97
N ALA A 164 14.43 4.57 -1.78
CA ALA A 164 15.03 5.63 -2.58
C ALA A 164 16.57 5.65 -2.45
N ARG A 165 17.11 5.44 -1.23
CA ARG A 165 18.57 5.32 -1.01
C ARG A 165 19.15 4.10 -1.72
N ARG A 166 18.47 2.95 -1.65
CA ARG A 166 18.96 1.74 -2.30
C ARG A 166 18.92 1.85 -3.83
N MET A 167 17.83 2.38 -4.39
CA MET A 167 17.75 2.62 -5.83
C MET A 167 18.87 3.56 -6.29
N GLY A 168 19.09 4.68 -5.60
CA GLY A 168 20.18 5.61 -5.92
C GLY A 168 21.58 4.98 -5.84
N SER A 169 21.84 4.17 -4.81
CA SER A 169 23.14 3.49 -4.65
C SER A 169 23.35 2.34 -5.65
N ALA A 170 22.31 1.59 -6.01
CA ALA A 170 22.42 0.48 -6.95
C ALA A 170 22.97 0.91 -8.32
N TRP A 171 22.55 2.08 -8.82
CA TRP A 171 23.12 2.67 -10.04
C TRP A 171 24.59 3.02 -9.92
N THR A 172 25.01 3.51 -8.74
CA THR A 172 26.43 3.80 -8.50
C THR A 172 27.23 2.51 -8.40
N ASP A 173 26.70 1.48 -7.75
CA ASP A 173 27.36 0.18 -7.54
C ASP A 173 27.60 -0.56 -8.85
N ALA A 174 26.74 -0.34 -9.85
CA ALA A 174 26.87 -0.91 -11.18
C ALA A 174 27.97 -0.26 -12.05
N LEU A 175 28.56 0.87 -11.65
CA LEU A 175 29.59 1.57 -12.44
C LEU A 175 31.00 1.06 -12.10
N PRO A 176 31.90 0.91 -13.11
CA PRO A 176 33.32 0.65 -12.90
C PRO A 176 33.98 1.72 -12.01
N GLU A 177 35.00 1.33 -11.25
CA GLU A 177 35.65 2.18 -10.24
C GLU A 177 36.26 3.45 -10.87
N GLU A 178 36.82 3.34 -12.07
CA GLU A 178 37.39 4.45 -12.84
C GLU A 178 36.32 5.45 -13.31
N ALA A 179 35.13 4.96 -13.66
CA ALA A 179 34.00 5.79 -14.09
C ALA A 179 33.35 6.50 -12.89
N ARG A 180 33.29 5.84 -11.73
CA ARG A 180 32.77 6.40 -10.47
C ARG A 180 33.51 7.66 -10.04
N ALA A 181 34.85 7.64 -10.11
CA ALA A 181 35.69 8.77 -9.71
C ALA A 181 35.54 9.98 -10.66
N ALA A 182 35.41 9.72 -11.97
CA ALA A 182 35.22 10.78 -12.98
C ALA A 182 33.79 11.34 -13.01
N ALA A 183 32.79 10.53 -12.66
CA ALA A 183 31.38 10.90 -12.72
C ALA A 183 30.85 11.61 -11.46
N GLY A 184 31.65 11.79 -10.40
CA GLY A 184 31.21 12.31 -9.10
C GLY A 184 30.27 13.54 -9.17
N PRO A 185 30.65 14.65 -9.84
CA PRO A 185 29.79 15.82 -10.00
C PRO A 185 28.50 15.55 -10.81
N MET A 186 28.58 14.70 -11.84
CA MET A 186 27.43 14.29 -12.65
C MET A 186 26.48 13.39 -11.87
N MET A 187 27.00 12.48 -11.04
CA MET A 187 26.20 11.60 -10.17
C MET A 187 25.50 12.39 -9.06
N ALA A 188 26.14 13.43 -8.52
CA ALA A 188 25.49 14.33 -7.57
C ALA A 188 24.29 15.07 -8.21
N MET A 189 24.47 15.57 -9.44
CA MET A 189 23.38 16.19 -10.21
C MET A 189 22.27 15.19 -10.53
N LEU A 190 22.63 13.97 -10.96
CA LEU A 190 21.66 12.90 -11.25
C LEU A 190 20.88 12.48 -10.00
N GLY A 191 21.54 12.40 -8.84
CA GLY A 191 20.88 12.13 -7.55
C GLY A 191 19.89 13.22 -7.15
N GLN A 192 20.23 14.50 -7.38
CA GLN A 192 19.31 15.62 -7.14
C GLN A 192 18.09 15.58 -8.09
N MET A 193 18.32 15.32 -9.38
CA MET A 193 17.24 15.16 -10.36
C MET A 193 16.37 13.94 -10.03
N GLY A 194 16.98 12.83 -9.59
CA GLY A 194 16.28 11.65 -9.11
C GLY A 194 15.39 11.96 -7.91
N GLY A 195 15.90 12.67 -6.89
CA GLY A 195 15.12 13.06 -5.72
C GLY A 195 13.93 13.99 -6.03
N LEU A 196 14.06 14.85 -7.06
CA LEU A 196 12.94 15.64 -7.58
C LEU A 196 11.90 14.77 -8.29
N ALA A 197 12.34 13.85 -9.16
CA ALA A 197 11.45 12.92 -9.86
C ALA A 197 10.67 12.02 -8.89
N PHE A 198 11.36 11.44 -7.90
CA PHE A 198 10.73 10.68 -6.80
C PHE A 198 9.73 11.54 -6.02
N GLY A 199 10.09 12.79 -5.68
CA GLY A 199 9.19 13.71 -4.98
C GLY A 199 7.92 14.01 -5.77
N THR A 200 8.02 14.20 -7.08
CA THR A 200 6.87 14.40 -7.96
C THR A 200 5.96 13.17 -8.04
N GLN A 201 6.54 11.97 -8.25
CA GLN A 201 5.77 10.72 -8.29
C GLN A 201 5.09 10.42 -6.95
N LEU A 202 5.81 10.60 -5.85
CA LEU A 202 5.25 10.49 -4.50
C LEU A 202 4.09 11.46 -4.30
N GLY A 203 4.24 12.72 -4.70
CA GLY A 203 3.17 13.72 -4.59
C GLY A 203 1.89 13.34 -5.34
N GLN A 204 2.01 12.86 -6.58
CA GLN A 204 0.87 12.40 -7.39
C GLN A 204 0.20 11.16 -6.78
N GLY A 205 1.00 10.19 -6.32
CA GLY A 205 0.51 9.01 -5.64
C GLY A 205 -0.20 9.34 -4.33
N LEU A 206 0.35 10.26 -3.53
CA LEU A 206 -0.25 10.70 -2.28
C LEU A 206 -1.55 11.49 -2.50
N ALA A 207 -1.65 12.32 -3.54
CA ALA A 207 -2.92 12.98 -3.87
C ALA A 207 -4.01 11.96 -4.22
N THR A 208 -3.69 11.03 -5.10
CA THR A 208 -4.62 9.98 -5.55
C THR A 208 -5.08 9.12 -4.37
N LEU A 209 -4.15 8.76 -3.49
CA LEU A 209 -4.43 8.00 -2.29
C LEU A 209 -5.29 8.77 -1.29
N ALA A 210 -4.90 10.01 -0.97
CA ALA A 210 -5.59 10.83 0.02
C ALA A 210 -7.03 11.19 -0.40
N ALA A 211 -7.31 11.24 -1.70
CA ALA A 211 -8.67 11.43 -2.22
C ALA A 211 -9.62 10.26 -1.91
N GLU A 212 -9.07 9.10 -1.57
CA GLU A 212 -9.80 7.82 -1.52
C GLU A 212 -9.77 7.19 -0.13
N VAL A 213 -8.69 7.35 0.65
CA VAL A 213 -8.62 6.78 2.00
C VAL A 213 -9.75 7.27 2.91
N LEU A 214 -10.29 6.36 3.71
CA LEU A 214 -11.40 6.65 4.62
C LEU A 214 -10.91 6.98 6.04
N THR A 215 -9.74 6.48 6.42
CA THR A 215 -9.16 6.62 7.76
C THR A 215 -7.64 6.74 7.73
N SER A 216 -7.00 7.04 8.86
CA SER A 216 -5.54 7.05 9.02
C SER A 216 -4.88 5.68 8.93
N THR A 217 -5.66 4.60 8.99
CA THR A 217 -5.17 3.21 8.94
C THR A 217 -5.70 2.43 7.73
N ASP A 218 -6.36 3.09 6.78
CA ASP A 218 -7.05 2.43 5.65
C ASP A 218 -6.11 1.58 4.76
N ILE A 219 -4.81 1.86 4.79
CA ILE A 219 -3.76 1.10 4.09
C ILE A 219 -3.19 -0.09 4.91
N GLY A 220 -3.76 -0.38 6.08
CA GLY A 220 -3.34 -1.47 6.98
C GLY A 220 -2.22 -1.12 7.96
N ILE A 221 -1.72 0.12 7.92
CA ILE A 221 -0.75 0.66 8.90
C ILE A 221 -1.17 2.07 9.33
N PRO A 222 -0.95 2.47 10.60
CA PRO A 222 -1.17 3.84 11.04
C PRO A 222 -0.15 4.76 10.38
N VAL A 223 -0.61 5.63 9.49
CA VAL A 223 0.27 6.62 8.85
C VAL A 223 0.31 7.95 9.58
N GLY A 224 -0.71 8.26 10.38
CA GLY A 224 -0.80 9.49 11.16
C GLY A 224 0.11 9.52 12.39
N PRO A 225 0.05 10.61 13.19
CA PRO A 225 0.72 10.67 14.48
C PRO A 225 0.28 9.55 15.42
N ASP A 226 1.18 9.15 16.33
CA ASP A 226 0.91 8.09 17.28
C ASP A 226 -0.32 8.41 18.14
N ARG A 227 -1.17 7.40 18.36
CA ARG A 227 -2.39 7.48 19.20
C ARG A 227 -3.42 8.51 18.73
N VAL A 228 -3.45 8.82 17.43
CA VAL A 228 -4.50 9.66 16.81
C VAL A 228 -5.38 8.80 15.90
N ALA A 229 -6.63 8.61 16.30
CA ALA A 229 -7.66 8.02 15.44
C ALA A 229 -8.20 9.11 14.49
N ALA A 230 -7.99 8.96 13.18
CA ALA A 230 -8.47 9.92 12.21
C ALA A 230 -9.36 9.30 11.13
N LEU A 231 -10.47 10.00 10.83
CA LEU A 231 -11.37 9.67 9.74
C LEU A 231 -11.47 10.84 8.76
N LEU A 232 -11.73 10.54 7.49
CA LEU A 232 -11.88 11.53 6.43
C LEU A 232 -13.35 11.66 6.04
N PRO A 233 -14.17 12.48 6.76
CA PRO A 233 -15.62 12.46 6.61
C PRO A 233 -16.10 12.84 5.20
N GLU A 234 -15.37 13.66 4.44
CA GLU A 234 -15.71 13.96 3.05
C GLU A 234 -15.56 12.70 2.16
N ASN A 235 -14.50 11.92 2.36
CA ASN A 235 -14.28 10.67 1.61
C ASN A 235 -15.27 9.60 2.06
N VAL A 236 -15.59 9.52 3.36
CA VAL A 236 -16.64 8.64 3.89
C VAL A 236 -17.99 8.99 3.27
N GLU A 237 -18.33 10.27 3.14
CA GLU A 237 -19.56 10.72 2.50
C GLU A 237 -19.60 10.31 1.01
N LYS A 238 -18.51 10.54 0.26
CA LYS A 238 -18.36 10.08 -1.13
C LYS A 238 -18.55 8.57 -1.25
N PHE A 239 -17.87 7.80 -0.41
CA PHE A 239 -17.96 6.34 -0.36
C PHE A 239 -19.37 5.84 -0.01
N THR A 240 -20.08 6.57 0.85
CA THR A 240 -21.43 6.19 1.29
C THR A 240 -22.49 6.40 0.21
N LYS A 241 -22.31 7.35 -0.71
CA LYS A 241 -23.35 7.72 -1.71
C LYS A 241 -23.85 6.54 -2.54
N ASP A 242 -22.98 5.58 -2.82
CA ASP A 242 -23.31 4.41 -3.64
C ASP A 242 -23.76 3.20 -2.80
N LEU A 243 -23.83 3.36 -1.47
CA LEU A 243 -24.28 2.33 -0.54
C LEU A 243 -25.75 2.59 -0.14
N ASP A 244 -26.57 1.55 -0.22
CA ASP A 244 -27.95 1.58 0.31
C ASP A 244 -27.95 1.44 1.85
N ARG A 245 -27.25 2.36 2.54
CA ARG A 245 -27.03 2.35 3.98
C ARG A 245 -26.96 3.77 4.58
N PRO A 246 -27.44 3.98 5.82
CA PRO A 246 -27.31 5.27 6.48
C PRO A 246 -25.85 5.68 6.70
N ALA A 247 -25.52 6.94 6.37
CA ALA A 247 -24.15 7.46 6.51
C ALA A 247 -23.58 7.38 7.92
N SER A 248 -24.43 7.53 8.94
CA SER A 248 -24.03 7.36 10.34
C SER A 248 -23.60 5.93 10.67
N GLU A 249 -24.23 4.92 10.06
CA GLU A 249 -23.86 3.51 10.28
C GLU A 249 -22.52 3.18 9.61
N VAL A 250 -22.32 3.68 8.38
CA VAL A 250 -21.03 3.53 7.67
C VAL A 250 -19.91 4.22 8.43
N LEU A 251 -20.14 5.46 8.89
CA LEU A 251 -19.16 6.21 9.68
C LEU A 251 -18.81 5.48 10.98
N LEU A 252 -19.80 4.96 11.70
CA LEU A 252 -19.60 4.24 12.95
C LEU A 252 -18.84 2.93 12.75
N PHE A 253 -19.15 2.18 11.69
CA PHE A 253 -18.41 0.97 11.33
C PHE A 253 -16.95 1.27 11.01
N LEU A 254 -16.68 2.32 10.23
CA LEU A 254 -15.31 2.76 9.93
C LEU A 254 -14.58 3.28 11.18
N ALA A 255 -15.29 3.95 12.09
CA ALA A 255 -14.74 4.39 13.37
C ALA A 255 -14.35 3.21 14.27
N ALA A 256 -15.14 2.14 14.29
CA ALA A 256 -14.79 0.90 14.99
C ALA A 256 -13.54 0.24 14.40
N ARG A 257 -13.41 0.20 13.08
CA ARG A 257 -12.19 -0.30 12.42
C ARG A 257 -10.96 0.55 12.72
N GLU A 258 -11.09 1.88 12.66
CA GLU A 258 -9.99 2.78 13.00
C GLU A 258 -9.57 2.61 14.47
N ALA A 259 -10.53 2.62 15.40
CA ALA A 259 -10.25 2.43 16.82
C ALA A 259 -9.59 1.06 17.11
N ALA A 260 -10.06 -0.03 16.47
CA ALA A 260 -9.45 -1.34 16.61
C ALA A 260 -7.98 -1.36 16.14
N HIS A 261 -7.66 -0.75 14.99
CA HIS A 261 -6.26 -0.59 14.56
C HIS A 261 -5.44 0.18 15.59
N GLN A 262 -5.97 1.30 16.11
CA GLN A 262 -5.27 2.09 17.12
C GLN A 262 -5.03 1.29 18.40
N ARG A 263 -5.99 0.46 18.85
CA ARG A 263 -5.80 -0.47 19.97
C ARG A 263 -4.64 -1.43 19.69
N LEU A 264 -4.65 -2.10 18.55
CA LEU A 264 -3.59 -3.06 18.19
C LEU A 264 -2.21 -2.40 18.21
N PHE A 265 -2.02 -1.32 17.45
CA PHE A 265 -0.72 -0.66 17.33
C PHE A 265 -0.26 0.06 18.60
N ALA A 266 -1.18 0.46 19.48
CA ALA A 266 -0.83 1.06 20.76
C ALA A 266 -0.29 0.03 21.78
N HIS A 267 -0.74 -1.23 21.70
CA HIS A 267 -0.43 -2.25 22.71
C HIS A 267 0.54 -3.33 22.21
N VAL A 268 0.71 -3.48 20.90
CA VAL A 268 1.65 -4.43 20.30
C VAL A 268 2.94 -3.70 19.89
N GLY A 269 3.82 -3.47 20.87
CA GLY A 269 5.01 -2.62 20.71
C GLY A 269 6.02 -3.06 19.65
N TRP A 270 6.03 -4.34 19.25
CA TRP A 270 6.94 -4.86 18.22
C TRP A 270 6.40 -4.68 16.79
N LEU A 271 5.10 -4.46 16.61
CA LEU A 271 4.44 -4.54 15.30
C LEU A 271 4.92 -3.49 14.32
N LYS A 272 5.00 -2.23 14.76
CA LYS A 272 5.43 -1.10 13.95
C LYS A 272 6.86 -1.29 13.43
N GLU A 273 7.79 -1.63 14.32
CA GLU A 273 9.19 -1.86 13.97
C GLU A 273 9.38 -3.08 13.08
N ARG A 274 8.58 -4.14 13.27
CA ARG A 274 8.60 -5.33 12.40
C ARG A 274 8.17 -5.01 10.98
N LEU A 275 7.12 -4.21 10.80
CA LEU A 275 6.67 -3.75 9.48
C LEU A 275 7.75 -2.91 8.79
N LEU A 276 8.31 -1.92 9.49
CA LEU A 276 9.38 -1.06 8.97
C LEU A 276 10.61 -1.89 8.56
N ARG A 277 11.06 -2.81 9.42
CA ARG A 277 12.18 -3.71 9.10
C ARG A 277 11.91 -4.56 7.87
N THR A 278 10.68 -5.05 7.68
CA THR A 278 10.34 -5.86 6.51
C THR A 278 10.44 -5.05 5.21
N VAL A 279 10.06 -3.76 5.26
CA VAL A 279 10.26 -2.82 4.13
C VAL A 279 11.74 -2.55 3.90
N GLU A 280 12.55 -2.39 4.95
CA GLU A 280 14.00 -2.23 4.84
C GLU A 280 14.68 -3.47 4.24
N GLU A 281 14.28 -4.68 4.67
CA GLU A 281 14.76 -5.96 4.12
C GLU A 281 14.42 -6.09 2.63
N TYR A 282 13.19 -5.73 2.25
CA TYR A 282 12.79 -5.67 0.83
C TYR A 282 13.68 -4.69 0.05
N ALA A 283 13.86 -3.48 0.59
CA ALA A 283 14.69 -2.46 -0.03
C ALA A 283 16.11 -2.95 -0.23
N GLN A 284 16.75 -3.54 0.79
CA GLN A 284 18.12 -4.08 0.69
C GLN A 284 18.29 -5.11 -0.43
N GLY A 285 17.25 -5.89 -0.70
CA GLY A 285 17.24 -6.88 -1.77
C GLY A 285 17.25 -6.28 -3.18
N ILE A 286 17.02 -4.97 -3.35
CA ILE A 286 17.05 -4.29 -4.65
C ILE A 286 18.47 -4.33 -5.21
N THR A 287 18.62 -4.97 -6.37
CA THR A 287 19.87 -5.10 -7.11
C THR A 287 19.62 -4.87 -8.59
N ILE A 288 20.59 -4.28 -9.29
CA ILE A 288 20.57 -4.14 -10.74
C ILE A 288 21.33 -5.32 -11.33
N ASP A 289 20.74 -5.99 -12.32
CA ASP A 289 21.40 -7.06 -13.05
C ASP A 289 22.47 -6.47 -13.99
N THR A 290 23.71 -6.46 -13.52
CA THR A 290 24.86 -5.95 -14.29
C THR A 290 25.16 -6.81 -15.51
N SER A 291 24.74 -8.09 -15.54
CA SER A 291 24.98 -8.97 -16.69
C SER A 291 24.18 -8.53 -17.92
N LYS A 292 22.94 -8.05 -17.73
CA LYS A 292 22.15 -7.42 -18.79
C LYS A 292 22.79 -6.13 -19.29
N ILE A 293 23.37 -5.33 -18.39
CA ILE A 293 24.09 -4.11 -18.75
C ILE A 293 25.32 -4.44 -19.60
N GLU A 294 26.10 -5.47 -19.24
CA GLU A 294 27.27 -5.93 -20.01
C GLU A 294 26.92 -6.54 -21.37
N GLU A 295 25.78 -7.22 -21.47
CA GLU A 295 25.26 -7.72 -22.74
C GLU A 295 24.80 -6.57 -23.66
N LEU A 296 24.20 -5.53 -23.09
CA LEU A 296 23.81 -4.31 -23.81
C LEU A 296 24.98 -3.43 -24.23
N ALA A 297 26.00 -3.28 -23.38
CA ALA A 297 27.20 -2.51 -23.70
C ALA A 297 27.97 -3.10 -24.91
N ARG A 298 27.77 -4.40 -25.20
CA ARG A 298 28.29 -5.04 -26.42
C ARG A 298 27.47 -4.73 -27.68
N GLY A 299 26.22 -4.28 -27.54
CA GLY A 299 25.30 -4.01 -28.65
C GLY A 299 25.00 -2.52 -28.91
N ILE A 300 25.28 -1.63 -27.95
CA ILE A 300 25.01 -0.19 -28.06
C ILE A 300 26.28 0.54 -28.50
N ASP A 301 26.20 1.33 -29.57
CA ASP A 301 27.25 2.28 -29.94
C ASP A 301 27.24 3.49 -28.97
N PRO A 302 28.26 3.68 -28.13
CA PRO A 302 28.30 4.78 -27.15
C PRO A 302 28.34 6.16 -27.79
N SER A 303 28.64 6.25 -29.10
CA SER A 303 28.68 7.49 -29.85
C SER A 303 27.31 7.92 -30.41
N ASN A 304 26.26 7.10 -30.24
CA ASN A 304 24.91 7.38 -30.71
C ASN A 304 23.94 7.73 -29.56
N PRO A 305 23.63 9.02 -29.33
CA PRO A 305 22.75 9.46 -28.25
C PRO A 305 21.32 8.88 -28.33
N ALA A 306 20.83 8.59 -29.53
CA ALA A 306 19.49 8.03 -29.73
C ALA A 306 19.40 6.57 -29.25
N ALA A 307 20.46 5.78 -29.44
CA ALA A 307 20.53 4.40 -28.96
C ALA A 307 20.56 4.33 -27.42
N ILE A 308 21.19 5.32 -26.77
CA ILE A 308 21.20 5.45 -25.31
C ILE A 308 19.80 5.81 -24.79
N GLN A 309 19.08 6.73 -25.45
CA GLN A 309 17.70 7.07 -25.08
C GLN A 309 16.74 5.88 -25.23
N GLU A 310 16.86 5.10 -26.31
CA GLU A 310 16.04 3.91 -26.55
C GLU A 310 16.31 2.81 -25.52
N ALA A 311 17.59 2.58 -25.19
CA ALA A 311 17.96 1.63 -24.14
C ALA A 311 17.41 2.02 -22.76
N MET A 312 17.43 3.31 -22.41
CA MET A 312 16.86 3.80 -21.14
C MET A 312 15.33 3.68 -21.08
N GLY A 313 14.62 3.80 -22.21
CA GLY A 313 13.15 3.72 -22.27
C GLY A 313 12.56 2.31 -22.32
N SER A 314 13.40 1.28 -22.48
CA SER A 314 13.00 -0.10 -22.74
C SER A 314 12.63 -0.94 -21.51
N GLY A 315 12.72 -0.38 -20.29
CA GLY A 315 12.54 -1.14 -19.04
C GLY A 315 13.71 -2.09 -18.71
N MET A 316 14.77 -2.13 -19.51
CA MET A 316 15.90 -3.06 -19.33
C MET A 316 16.79 -2.77 -18.10
N PHE A 317 16.62 -1.61 -17.46
CA PHE A 317 17.28 -1.25 -16.21
C PHE A 317 16.37 -1.41 -14.98
N GLU A 318 15.20 -2.04 -15.13
CA GLU A 318 14.33 -2.33 -14.00
C GLU A 318 15.01 -3.33 -13.06
N PRO A 319 15.01 -3.07 -11.73
CA PRO A 319 15.53 -4.01 -10.75
C PRO A 319 14.85 -5.37 -10.86
N GLU A 320 15.61 -6.45 -10.74
CA GLU A 320 15.02 -7.78 -10.69
C GLU A 320 14.44 -8.09 -9.30
N THR A 321 13.34 -8.83 -9.26
CA THR A 321 12.78 -9.33 -8.00
C THR A 321 13.55 -10.55 -7.51
N THR A 322 14.43 -10.34 -6.54
CA THR A 322 15.26 -11.40 -5.95
C THR A 322 14.45 -12.36 -5.05
N PRO A 323 14.93 -13.60 -4.79
CA PRO A 323 14.28 -14.50 -3.84
C PRO A 323 14.09 -13.87 -2.44
N GLU A 324 15.06 -13.08 -1.99
CA GLU A 324 15.02 -12.37 -0.72
C GLU A 324 13.92 -11.30 -0.71
N GLN A 325 13.77 -10.53 -1.80
CA GLN A 325 12.67 -9.59 -1.97
C GLN A 325 11.31 -10.30 -1.94
N LYS A 326 11.16 -11.43 -2.64
CA LYS A 326 9.92 -12.22 -2.62
C LYS A 326 9.58 -12.72 -1.22
N ALA A 327 10.58 -13.17 -0.47
CA ALA A 327 10.38 -13.63 0.89
C ALA A 327 10.01 -12.47 1.85
N ALA A 328 10.64 -11.30 1.70
CA ALA A 328 10.29 -10.10 2.47
C ALA A 328 8.86 -9.63 2.15
N LEU A 329 8.50 -9.59 0.87
CA LEU A 329 7.15 -9.26 0.42
C LEU A 329 6.11 -10.23 1.00
N ALA A 330 6.33 -11.53 0.91
CA ALA A 330 5.42 -12.53 1.47
C ALA A 330 5.24 -12.38 2.98
N ARG A 331 6.30 -12.04 3.73
CA ARG A 331 6.21 -11.73 5.17
C ARG A 331 5.37 -10.47 5.42
N LEU A 332 5.57 -9.41 4.64
CA LEU A 332 4.82 -8.16 4.75
C LEU A 332 3.33 -8.39 4.46
N GLU A 333 3.01 -9.09 3.36
CA GLU A 333 1.64 -9.45 2.99
C GLU A 333 0.95 -10.28 4.09
N THR A 334 1.65 -11.27 4.65
CA THR A 334 1.14 -12.11 5.73
C THR A 334 0.83 -11.28 6.98
N LEU A 335 1.75 -10.41 7.39
CA LEU A 335 1.57 -9.58 8.58
C LEU A 335 0.42 -8.59 8.41
N LEU A 336 0.32 -7.93 7.24
CA LEU A 336 -0.80 -7.05 6.91
C LEU A 336 -2.13 -7.81 6.88
N ALA A 337 -2.15 -9.03 6.32
CA ALA A 337 -3.35 -9.85 6.33
C ALA A 337 -3.80 -10.22 7.75
N LEU A 338 -2.85 -10.54 8.63
CA LEU A 338 -3.13 -10.86 10.03
C LEU A 338 -3.65 -9.66 10.81
N ILE A 339 -3.09 -8.46 10.60
CA ILE A 339 -3.60 -7.21 11.18
C ILE A 339 -5.06 -7.00 10.75
N GLU A 340 -5.34 -7.06 9.45
CA GLU A 340 -6.68 -6.83 8.93
C GLU A 340 -7.69 -7.89 9.37
N GLY A 341 -7.27 -9.15 9.40
CA GLY A 341 -8.12 -10.25 9.86
C GLY A 341 -8.49 -10.09 11.34
N TRP A 342 -7.54 -9.66 12.18
CA TRP A 342 -7.80 -9.42 13.60
C TRP A 342 -8.77 -8.25 13.78
N VAL A 343 -8.55 -7.14 13.06
CA VAL A 343 -9.47 -5.99 13.10
C VAL A 343 -10.86 -6.38 12.63
N ASP A 344 -10.97 -7.17 11.56
CA ASP A 344 -12.25 -7.64 11.05
C ASP A 344 -13.00 -8.50 12.07
N ALA A 345 -12.31 -9.45 12.73
CA ALA A 345 -12.91 -10.29 13.78
C ALA A 345 -13.36 -9.46 15.00
N VAL A 346 -12.49 -8.60 15.54
CA VAL A 346 -12.79 -7.75 16.70
C VAL A 346 -13.96 -6.81 16.41
N VAL A 347 -13.98 -6.19 15.24
CA VAL A 347 -15.07 -5.27 14.85
C VAL A 347 -16.36 -6.04 14.64
N ALA A 348 -16.32 -7.22 14.02
CA ALA A 348 -17.50 -8.06 13.86
C ALA A 348 -18.14 -8.41 15.22
N ASP A 349 -17.32 -8.81 16.20
CA ASP A 349 -17.77 -9.08 17.57
C ASP A 349 -18.34 -7.82 18.25
N ALA A 350 -17.68 -6.67 18.07
CA ALA A 350 -18.09 -5.42 18.69
C ALA A 350 -19.39 -4.85 18.13
N VAL A 351 -19.59 -4.90 16.81
CA VAL A 351 -20.72 -4.22 16.14
C VAL A 351 -21.85 -5.15 15.70
N GLY A 352 -21.62 -6.47 15.63
CA GLY A 352 -22.50 -7.42 14.93
C GLY A 352 -23.98 -7.32 15.32
N GLU A 353 -24.29 -7.38 16.61
CA GLU A 353 -25.67 -7.27 17.11
C GLU A 353 -26.19 -5.83 17.17
N ARG A 354 -25.29 -4.85 17.15
CA ARG A 354 -25.59 -3.42 17.39
C ARG A 354 -25.81 -2.63 16.11
N LEU A 355 -25.26 -3.10 14.99
CA LEU A 355 -25.28 -2.41 13.70
C LEU A 355 -25.87 -3.34 12.61
N PRO A 356 -27.19 -3.29 12.38
CA PRO A 356 -27.88 -4.08 11.35
C PRO A 356 -27.42 -3.74 9.92
N GLY A 357 -26.33 -4.36 9.48
CA GLY A 357 -25.66 -4.04 8.21
C GLY A 357 -24.14 -4.20 8.23
N ALA A 358 -23.56 -4.45 9.40
CA ALA A 358 -22.12 -4.68 9.57
C ALA A 358 -21.56 -5.70 8.58
N GLU A 359 -22.22 -6.86 8.41
CA GLU A 359 -21.78 -7.89 7.44
C GLU A 359 -21.72 -7.39 5.99
N ALA A 360 -22.71 -6.59 5.58
CA ALA A 360 -22.71 -6.00 4.24
C ALA A 360 -21.58 -4.98 4.06
N LEU A 361 -21.27 -4.20 5.11
CA LEU A 361 -20.16 -3.25 5.12
C LEU A 361 -18.80 -3.96 5.11
N ARG A 362 -18.65 -5.03 5.90
CA ARG A 362 -17.47 -5.92 5.88
C ARG A 362 -17.23 -6.45 4.47
N GLU A 363 -18.26 -7.00 3.82
CA GLU A 363 -18.19 -7.49 2.45
C GLU A 363 -17.81 -6.38 1.44
N THR A 364 -18.38 -5.19 1.59
CA THR A 364 -18.11 -4.04 0.72
C THR A 364 -16.64 -3.61 0.81
N LEU A 365 -16.10 -3.42 2.03
CA LEU A 365 -14.69 -3.07 2.21
C LEU A 365 -13.75 -4.17 1.71
N ARG A 366 -14.13 -5.43 1.91
CA ARG A 366 -13.35 -6.58 1.43
C ARG A 366 -13.26 -6.60 -0.10
N ARG A 367 -14.33 -6.25 -0.81
CA ARG A 367 -14.32 -6.10 -2.28
C ARG A 367 -13.45 -4.93 -2.73
N ARG A 368 -13.58 -3.78 -2.06
CA ARG A 368 -12.76 -2.58 -2.32
C ARG A 368 -11.27 -2.87 -2.20
N ARG A 369 -10.87 -3.69 -1.22
CA ARG A 369 -9.48 -4.17 -1.07
C ARG A 369 -9.08 -5.16 -2.16
N ALA A 370 -9.96 -6.10 -2.52
CA ALA A 370 -9.67 -7.14 -3.51
C ALA A 370 -9.57 -6.61 -4.95
N SER A 371 -10.24 -5.51 -5.28
CA SER A 371 -10.18 -4.87 -6.60
C SER A 371 -8.88 -4.11 -6.87
N GLY A 372 -8.00 -3.98 -5.86
CA GLY A 372 -6.77 -3.19 -5.93
C GLY A 372 -7.08 -1.69 -5.92
N GLY A 373 -6.93 -1.08 -4.75
CA GLY A 373 -7.27 0.33 -4.57
C GLY A 373 -6.13 1.28 -4.97
N PRO A 374 -6.40 2.59 -5.00
CA PRO A 374 -5.39 3.66 -5.11
C PRO A 374 -4.19 3.49 -4.16
N ALA A 375 -4.41 2.88 -2.99
CA ALA A 375 -3.35 2.54 -2.04
C ALA A 375 -2.32 1.56 -2.63
N GLU A 376 -2.78 0.48 -3.24
CA GLU A 376 -1.91 -0.50 -3.90
C GLU A 376 -1.16 0.15 -5.06
N GLN A 377 -1.83 0.99 -5.85
CA GLN A 377 -1.21 1.71 -6.97
C GLN A 377 -0.14 2.70 -6.49
N THR A 378 -0.39 3.44 -5.41
CA THR A 378 0.57 4.40 -4.85
C THR A 378 1.78 3.69 -4.27
N PHE A 379 1.61 2.59 -3.51
CA PHE A 379 2.75 1.79 -3.04
C PHE A 379 3.52 1.12 -4.18
N ALA A 380 2.81 0.61 -5.20
CA ALA A 380 3.45 0.03 -6.39
C ALA A 380 4.28 1.08 -7.15
N THR A 381 3.73 2.28 -7.33
CA THR A 381 4.39 3.36 -8.08
C THR A 381 5.60 3.93 -7.33
N VAL A 382 5.49 4.10 -6.01
CA VAL A 382 6.53 4.79 -5.21
C VAL A 382 7.61 3.84 -4.72
N VAL A 383 7.23 2.61 -4.37
CA VAL A 383 8.12 1.65 -3.70
C VAL A 383 8.46 0.46 -4.61
N GLY A 384 7.79 0.33 -5.77
CA GLY A 384 7.92 -0.85 -6.64
C GLY A 384 7.25 -2.09 -6.01
N LEU A 385 6.30 -1.89 -5.09
CA LEU A 385 5.65 -2.94 -4.32
C LEU A 385 4.18 -3.11 -4.73
N GLU A 386 3.86 -4.16 -5.47
CA GLU A 386 2.47 -4.60 -5.61
C GLU A 386 2.04 -5.36 -4.35
N LEU A 387 1.50 -4.63 -3.38
CA LEU A 387 0.87 -5.22 -2.21
C LEU A 387 -0.54 -5.68 -2.57
N ARG A 388 -0.68 -6.92 -3.03
CA ARG A 388 -1.99 -7.54 -3.16
C ARG A 388 -2.38 -8.09 -1.80
N PRO A 389 -3.53 -7.71 -1.21
CA PRO A 389 -4.03 -8.32 0.02
C PRO A 389 -4.48 -9.76 -0.24
N ARG A 390 -3.52 -10.67 -0.44
CA ARG A 390 -3.77 -12.10 -0.54
C ARG A 390 -4.12 -12.58 0.86
N ARG A 391 -4.97 -13.60 0.96
CA ARG A 391 -5.29 -14.29 2.23
C ARG A 391 -6.03 -13.45 3.30
N LEU A 392 -6.56 -12.26 2.99
CA LEU A 392 -7.41 -11.50 3.93
C LEU A 392 -8.57 -12.33 4.49
N ARG A 393 -9.26 -13.09 3.63
CA ARG A 393 -10.35 -13.97 4.04
C ARG A 393 -9.88 -15.07 5.00
N ALA A 394 -8.73 -15.66 4.71
CA ALA A 394 -8.19 -16.73 5.53
C ALA A 394 -7.72 -16.21 6.89
N ALA A 395 -7.11 -15.02 6.94
CA ALA A 395 -6.74 -14.39 8.19
C ALA A 395 -7.98 -14.04 9.04
N ALA A 396 -9.02 -13.44 8.44
CA ALA A 396 -10.27 -13.16 9.15
C ALA A 396 -10.91 -14.45 9.71
N GLU A 397 -10.91 -15.53 8.94
CA GLU A 397 -11.42 -16.83 9.38
C GLU A 397 -10.58 -17.41 10.52
N LEU A 398 -9.25 -17.35 10.44
CA LEU A 398 -8.35 -17.78 11.50
C LEU A 398 -8.66 -17.06 12.82
N TRP A 399 -8.79 -15.73 12.78
CA TRP A 399 -9.08 -14.94 13.99
C TRP A 399 -10.48 -15.17 14.53
N ARG A 400 -11.48 -15.42 13.66
CA ARG A 400 -12.83 -15.82 14.06
C ARG A 400 -12.80 -17.15 14.81
N LEU A 401 -12.15 -18.17 14.25
CA LEU A 401 -12.02 -19.50 14.87
C LEU A 401 -11.28 -19.43 16.21
N LEU A 402 -10.19 -18.65 16.30
CA LEU A 402 -9.50 -18.41 17.56
C LEU A 402 -10.39 -17.74 18.60
N GLY A 403 -11.18 -16.74 18.21
CA GLY A 403 -12.12 -16.06 19.09
C GLY A 403 -13.22 -17.00 19.61
N GLU A 404 -13.77 -17.85 18.76
CA GLU A 404 -14.79 -18.84 19.14
C GLU A 404 -14.26 -19.89 20.10
N GLN A 405 -13.01 -20.33 19.91
CA GLN A 405 -12.44 -21.44 20.66
C GLN A 405 -11.74 -21.00 21.94
N ARG A 406 -11.08 -19.84 21.94
CA ARG A 406 -10.24 -19.36 23.06
C ARG A 406 -10.77 -18.09 23.72
N GLY A 407 -11.86 -17.52 23.21
CA GLY A 407 -12.36 -16.21 23.64
C GLY A 407 -11.44 -15.07 23.19
N ALA A 408 -11.85 -13.83 23.50
CA ALA A 408 -11.13 -12.62 23.13
C ALA A 408 -9.71 -12.56 23.71
N GLU A 409 -9.53 -12.92 24.98
CA GLU A 409 -8.21 -12.89 25.63
C GLU A 409 -7.23 -13.89 25.00
N GLY A 410 -7.66 -15.14 24.78
CA GLY A 410 -6.81 -16.17 24.17
C GLY A 410 -6.46 -15.87 22.70
N ARG A 411 -7.40 -15.25 21.96
CA ARG A 411 -7.14 -14.73 20.61
C ARG A 411 -6.09 -13.62 20.65
N ASP A 412 -6.29 -12.61 21.49
CA ASP A 412 -5.44 -11.41 21.51
C ASP A 412 -4.04 -11.70 22.08
N ALA A 413 -3.89 -12.75 22.91
CA ALA A 413 -2.61 -13.18 23.46
C ALA A 413 -1.56 -13.57 22.41
N LEU A 414 -1.95 -13.97 21.20
CA LEU A 414 -1.01 -14.27 20.12
C LEU A 414 -0.17 -13.05 19.70
N TRP A 415 -0.64 -11.83 19.97
CA TRP A 415 0.13 -10.61 19.70
C TRP A 415 1.23 -10.35 20.74
N ALA A 416 1.32 -11.11 21.82
CA ALA A 416 2.32 -10.89 22.88
C ALA A 416 3.76 -11.02 22.38
N HIS A 417 4.02 -11.83 21.34
CA HIS A 417 5.35 -12.02 20.79
C HIS A 417 5.29 -12.32 19.28
N PRO A 418 6.24 -11.84 18.45
CA PRO A 418 6.25 -12.11 17.01
C PRO A 418 6.29 -13.59 16.64
N ASP A 419 6.83 -14.44 17.50
CA ASP A 419 6.94 -15.90 17.25
C ASP A 419 5.64 -16.67 17.48
N LEU A 420 4.64 -16.04 18.12
CA LEU A 420 3.32 -16.63 18.38
C LEU A 420 2.32 -16.35 17.25
N ILE A 421 2.64 -15.40 16.39
CA ILE A 421 1.74 -14.98 15.32
C ILE A 421 1.72 -16.03 14.20
N PRO A 422 0.54 -16.35 13.63
CA PRO A 422 0.43 -17.34 12.57
C PRO A 422 1.32 -17.01 11.37
N SER A 423 1.87 -18.05 10.76
CA SER A 423 2.66 -17.93 9.55
C SER A 423 1.78 -17.89 8.29
N ALA A 424 2.41 -17.73 7.13
CA ALA A 424 1.70 -17.84 5.86
C ALA A 424 1.04 -19.22 5.71
N ASP A 425 1.73 -20.31 6.06
CA ASP A 425 1.22 -21.69 5.93
C ASP A 425 0.00 -21.92 6.82
N ASP A 426 -0.05 -21.28 7.99
CA ASP A 426 -1.21 -21.35 8.89
C ASP A 426 -2.44 -20.63 8.33
N LEU A 427 -2.25 -19.67 7.42
CA LEU A 427 -3.36 -19.07 6.65
C LEU A 427 -3.86 -19.99 5.53
N ASP A 428 -3.09 -21.01 5.11
CA ASP A 428 -3.58 -21.99 4.13
C ASP A 428 -4.49 -23.03 4.77
N ASP A 429 -4.32 -23.32 6.07
CA ASP A 429 -5.24 -24.14 6.88
C ASP A 429 -5.47 -23.53 8.28
N PRO A 430 -6.38 -22.54 8.38
CA PRO A 430 -6.71 -21.91 9.65
C PRO A 430 -7.16 -22.90 10.73
N ALA A 431 -7.97 -23.90 10.37
CA ALA A 431 -8.51 -24.85 11.33
C ALA A 431 -7.42 -25.71 11.96
N ALA A 432 -6.43 -26.15 11.17
CA ALA A 432 -5.30 -26.91 11.67
C ALA A 432 -4.40 -26.10 12.62
N PHE A 433 -4.24 -24.79 12.41
CA PHE A 433 -3.51 -23.94 13.34
C PHE A 433 -4.24 -23.83 14.68
N VAL A 434 -5.55 -23.54 14.66
CA VAL A 434 -6.31 -23.36 15.91
C VAL A 434 -6.33 -24.65 16.74
N ALA A 435 -6.42 -25.81 16.09
CA ALA A 435 -6.36 -27.12 16.74
C ALA A 435 -4.97 -27.48 17.30
N ARG A 436 -3.87 -26.90 16.77
CA ARG A 436 -2.50 -27.25 17.16
C ARG A 436 -2.18 -26.84 18.60
N ASP A 437 -2.60 -25.65 19.03
CA ASP A 437 -2.30 -25.19 20.41
C ASP A 437 -3.25 -25.76 21.47
N GLU A 438 -4.30 -26.51 21.12
CA GLU A 438 -5.05 -27.28 22.14
C GLU A 438 -4.22 -28.41 22.74
N VAL A 439 -3.21 -28.88 21.99
CA VAL A 439 -2.41 -30.05 22.36
C VAL A 439 -1.09 -29.65 23.04
N GLY A 440 -0.65 -28.40 22.89
CA GLY A 440 0.69 -27.95 23.25
C GLY A 440 0.71 -26.77 24.21
N ASP A 441 0.05 -26.85 25.36
CA ASP A 441 0.49 -26.03 26.49
C ASP A 441 1.86 -26.58 26.94
N PRO A 442 2.98 -25.86 26.68
CA PRO A 442 4.31 -26.35 27.02
C PRO A 442 4.46 -26.53 28.53
N ILE A 443 3.69 -25.77 29.32
CA ILE A 443 3.64 -25.90 30.78
C ILE A 443 2.92 -27.20 31.14
N ALA A 444 1.79 -27.51 30.53
CA ALA A 444 1.10 -28.78 30.75
C ALA A 444 1.92 -30.00 30.27
N GLU A 445 2.73 -29.88 29.22
CA GLU A 445 3.68 -30.93 28.82
C GLU A 445 4.84 -31.06 29.81
N LEU A 446 5.40 -29.96 30.30
CA LEU A 446 6.44 -29.98 31.34
C LEU A 446 5.93 -30.54 32.67
N GLU A 447 4.70 -30.22 33.06
CA GLU A 447 4.03 -30.78 34.24
C GLU A 447 3.78 -32.29 34.07
N LYS A 448 3.33 -32.74 32.90
CA LYS A 448 3.21 -34.17 32.60
C LYS A 448 4.55 -34.90 32.65
N LEU A 449 5.62 -34.29 32.14
CA LEU A 449 6.97 -34.87 32.21
C LEU A 449 7.48 -34.93 33.65
N ALA A 450 7.25 -33.88 34.44
CA ALA A 450 7.62 -33.83 35.85
C ALA A 450 6.85 -34.85 36.70
N ASP A 451 5.55 -35.05 36.44
CA ASP A 451 4.73 -36.08 37.10
C ASP A 451 5.16 -37.50 36.71
N THR A 452 5.71 -37.69 35.51
CA THR A 452 6.21 -38.99 35.05
C THR A 452 7.55 -39.36 35.70
N GLU A 453 8.39 -38.37 36.04
CA GLU A 453 9.64 -38.58 36.79
C GLU A 453 9.43 -38.76 38.32
N ALA A 454 8.27 -38.35 38.86
CA ALA A 454 7.96 -38.44 40.28
C ALA A 454 7.31 -39.77 40.71
N ALA A 455 7.06 -40.70 39.79
CA ALA A 455 6.52 -42.01 40.12
C ALA A 455 7.57 -42.88 40.85
N PRO A 456 7.37 -43.28 42.12
CA PRO A 456 8.33 -44.12 42.82
C PRO A 456 8.31 -45.55 42.26
N ASP A 457 9.52 -46.09 42.01
CA ASP A 457 9.75 -47.48 41.64
C ASP A 457 9.01 -48.43 42.62
N PRO A 458 8.18 -49.36 42.14
CA PRO A 458 7.57 -50.35 43.03
C PRO A 458 8.69 -51.28 43.54
N GLU A 459 8.81 -51.33 44.86
CA GLU A 459 9.78 -52.15 45.60
C GLU A 459 9.93 -53.56 45.03
N ASP A 460 11.18 -53.91 44.74
CA ASP A 460 11.65 -55.25 44.40
C ASP A 460 11.38 -56.21 45.56
N GLY A 461 10.22 -56.87 45.53
CA GLY A 461 9.93 -58.03 46.37
C GLY A 461 10.80 -59.21 45.94
N LYS A 462 11.79 -59.57 46.76
CA LYS A 462 12.44 -60.89 46.69
C LYS A 462 12.22 -61.67 47.98
N ASP A 463 11.43 -62.73 47.84
CA ASP A 463 11.44 -63.92 48.70
C ASP A 463 12.85 -64.53 48.75
N SER A 464 13.42 -64.68 49.95
CA SER A 464 14.06 -65.91 50.50
C SER A 464 14.74 -65.64 51.84
#